data_AF-A0A3N5H2U8-F1
#
_entry.id   AF-A0A3N5H2U8-F1
#
_cell.length_a   1.000
_cell.length_b   1.000
_cell.length_c   1.000
_cell.angle_alpha   90.00
_cell.angle_beta   90.00
_cell.angle_gamma   90.00
#
_symmetry.space_group_name_H-M   'P 1'
#
loop_
_entity.id
_entity.type
_entity.pdbx_description
1 polymer ?
#
loop_
_entity_poly.entity_id
_entity_poly.type
_entity_poly.pdbx_seq_one_letter_code
_entity_poly.pdbx_strand_id
1 'polypeptide(L)'
;MKFNRVLLFMLIAILGLLLSACGTAPATNWPGMTTDGANVYLASGSHVYVVQLSDGREIATQTTEGPIPLRFPTKADASVSFFAAPALTADGQVIVGNAVHSSSLMVAKSNSLLYSFDQTAGNVRWSFGEAKGTWMASALVNGDTIYAPAGDGKLYAFDLKGQKRWESAVSEHALWSAPVTDGKQVFIATLEHEIIALDAQTGAQKWKTDLDNAVLGAPAVAGGTLYVGTLSGNLYALDSAGGKQKWVAALQGSIWGTPAISGETLYIGTAVAKAGKFYAVNITNGKPIQSRDEASAIIASPLVLPDQVVYATEAGHIQSLNLDGTPKWQADLEKGQFYTAPSLAGDLILFAPMQSEFLLLAYDQNGAQKWTFVPGK
;
A
#
# COMPACT_ATOMS: atom_id res chain seq x y z
N MET A 1 -45.86 -26.70 25.40
CA MET A 1 -45.80 -25.43 24.64
C MET A 1 -45.34 -25.74 23.22
N LYS A 2 -46.20 -25.60 22.21
CA LYS A 2 -45.88 -25.90 20.81
C LYS A 2 -45.10 -24.71 20.23
N PHE A 3 -43.80 -24.91 19.96
CA PHE A 3 -42.95 -23.92 19.31
C PHE A 3 -43.45 -23.70 17.88
N ASN A 4 -43.92 -22.49 17.58
CA ASN A 4 -44.60 -22.17 16.33
C ASN A 4 -43.56 -21.95 15.22
N ARG A 5 -43.44 -22.89 14.27
CA ARG A 5 -42.45 -22.86 13.18
C ARG A 5 -42.52 -21.58 12.32
N VAL A 6 -43.66 -20.89 12.32
CA VAL A 6 -43.87 -19.61 11.62
C VAL A 6 -43.03 -18.46 12.21
N LEU A 7 -42.76 -18.48 13.52
CA LEU A 7 -41.96 -17.43 14.17
C LEU A 7 -40.46 -17.54 13.83
N LEU A 8 -39.96 -18.75 13.57
CA LEU A 8 -38.58 -19.00 13.17
C LEU A 8 -38.32 -18.57 11.71
N PHE A 9 -39.31 -18.72 10.82
CA PHE A 9 -39.21 -18.23 9.44
C PHE A 9 -39.33 -16.70 9.33
N MET A 10 -40.08 -16.04 10.21
CA MET A 10 -40.07 -14.56 10.26
C MET A 10 -38.75 -14.00 10.81
N LEU A 11 -38.10 -14.67 11.78
CA LEU A 11 -36.79 -14.23 12.26
C LEU A 11 -35.68 -14.43 11.21
N ILE A 12 -35.76 -15.49 10.39
CA ILE A 12 -34.82 -15.72 9.28
C ILE A 12 -35.10 -14.77 8.11
N ALA A 13 -36.36 -14.36 7.87
CA ALA A 13 -36.69 -13.35 6.88
C ALA A 13 -36.24 -11.93 7.30
N ILE A 14 -36.25 -11.62 8.61
CA ILE A 14 -35.76 -10.33 9.13
C ILE A 14 -34.23 -10.32 9.27
N LEU A 15 -33.56 -11.47 9.43
CA LEU A 15 -32.10 -11.59 9.31
C LEU A 15 -31.63 -11.60 7.85
N GLY A 16 -32.47 -12.03 6.91
CA GLY A 16 -32.21 -12.01 5.47
C GLY A 16 -32.47 -10.67 4.78
N LEU A 17 -33.16 -9.74 5.45
CA LEU A 17 -33.43 -8.37 4.94
C LEU A 17 -32.47 -7.30 5.49
N LEU A 18 -31.44 -7.70 6.24
CA LEU A 18 -30.31 -6.84 6.63
C LEU A 18 -29.05 -7.05 5.75
N LEU A 19 -29.13 -7.88 4.71
CA LEU A 19 -28.03 -8.13 3.75
C LEU A 19 -28.30 -7.56 2.34
N SER A 20 -29.31 -6.70 2.18
CA SER A 20 -29.54 -5.96 0.94
C SER A 20 -29.41 -4.45 1.16
N ALA A 21 -28.29 -4.01 1.74
CA ALA A 21 -27.78 -2.68 1.45
C ALA A 21 -26.88 -2.81 0.22
N CYS A 22 -27.47 -2.81 -0.98
CA CYS A 22 -26.81 -2.22 -2.14
C CYS A 22 -26.79 -0.70 -1.91
N GLY A 23 -26.00 -0.28 -0.93
CA GLY A 23 -25.43 1.05 -0.96
C GLY A 23 -24.31 0.96 -1.98
N THR A 24 -24.43 1.69 -3.09
CA THR A 24 -23.25 2.11 -3.83
C THR A 24 -22.45 3.01 -2.89
N ALA A 25 -21.64 2.40 -2.02
CA ALA A 25 -20.52 3.10 -1.43
C ALA A 25 -19.67 3.57 -2.63
N PRO A 26 -19.30 4.86 -2.73
CA PRO A 26 -18.32 5.26 -3.72
C PRO A 26 -17.12 4.34 -3.52
N ALA A 27 -16.57 3.78 -4.60
CA ALA A 27 -15.42 2.90 -4.53
C ALA A 27 -14.34 3.60 -3.68
N THR A 28 -14.18 3.13 -2.45
CA THR A 28 -13.26 3.68 -1.47
C THR A 28 -11.87 3.25 -1.92
N ASN A 29 -11.16 4.14 -2.61
CA ASN A 29 -9.79 3.87 -3.09
C ASN A 29 -8.76 4.17 -2.00
N TRP A 30 -7.86 3.23 -1.72
CA TRP A 30 -6.70 3.47 -0.86
C TRP A 30 -5.68 4.32 -1.62
N PRO A 31 -5.30 5.51 -1.11
CA PRO A 31 -4.36 6.39 -1.81
C PRO A 31 -2.92 5.92 -1.62
N GLY A 32 -2.20 5.74 -2.72
CA GLY A 32 -0.79 5.39 -2.71
C GLY A 32 0.07 6.60 -3.03
N MET A 33 1.19 6.78 -2.32
CA MET A 33 2.08 7.92 -2.56
C MET A 33 3.56 7.54 -2.63
N THR A 34 4.30 8.33 -3.38
CA THR A 34 5.76 8.33 -3.42
C THR A 34 6.28 9.75 -3.60
N THR A 35 7.58 9.99 -3.37
CA THR A 35 8.18 11.31 -3.49
C THR A 35 9.55 11.26 -4.15
N ASP A 36 9.89 12.31 -4.91
CA ASP A 36 11.23 12.55 -5.46
C ASP A 36 12.04 13.56 -4.60
N GLY A 37 11.51 13.96 -3.44
CA GLY A 37 12.09 14.97 -2.55
C GLY A 37 11.64 16.41 -2.84
N ALA A 38 11.09 16.70 -4.01
CA ALA A 38 10.51 18.00 -4.36
C ALA A 38 8.98 17.93 -4.52
N ASN A 39 8.48 16.79 -5.00
CA ASN A 39 7.10 16.53 -5.33
C ASN A 39 6.61 15.24 -4.67
N VAL A 40 5.31 15.16 -4.48
CA VAL A 40 4.56 13.99 -4.03
C VAL A 40 3.69 13.52 -5.18
N TYR A 41 3.85 12.26 -5.57
CA TYR A 41 3.03 11.61 -6.58
C TYR A 41 1.98 10.78 -5.85
N LEU A 42 0.73 11.24 -5.89
CA LEU A 42 -0.38 10.67 -5.13
C LEU A 42 -1.39 10.01 -6.07
N ALA A 43 -1.39 8.69 -6.13
CA ALA A 43 -2.43 7.91 -6.77
C ALA A 43 -3.69 7.93 -5.89
N SER A 44 -4.75 8.58 -6.36
CA SER A 44 -6.04 8.61 -5.67
C SER A 44 -7.19 8.84 -6.65
N GLY A 45 -8.18 7.96 -6.61
CA GLY A 45 -9.32 8.02 -7.52
C GLY A 45 -8.88 7.94 -8.97
N SER A 46 -9.38 8.83 -9.82
CA SER A 46 -9.12 8.82 -11.27
C SER A 46 -7.81 9.50 -11.68
N HIS A 47 -6.96 9.92 -10.74
CA HIS A 47 -5.69 10.58 -11.03
C HIS A 47 -4.53 10.06 -10.19
N VAL A 48 -3.33 10.24 -10.73
CA VAL A 48 -2.11 10.52 -9.99
C VAL A 48 -1.94 12.04 -9.97
N TYR A 49 -2.02 12.63 -8.79
CA TYR A 49 -1.75 14.05 -8.56
C TYR A 49 -0.26 14.26 -8.34
N VAL A 50 0.28 15.39 -8.81
CA VAL A 50 1.66 15.79 -8.52
C VAL A 50 1.64 17.06 -7.70
N VAL A 51 1.99 16.94 -6.43
CA VAL A 51 1.87 17.99 -5.41
C VAL A 51 3.26 18.44 -4.99
N GLN A 52 3.52 19.74 -5.03
CA GLN A 52 4.77 20.33 -4.59
C GLN A 52 4.89 20.23 -3.07
N LEU A 53 6.01 19.70 -2.60
CA LEU A 53 6.24 19.45 -1.18
C LEU A 53 6.31 20.73 -0.34
N SER A 54 6.76 21.83 -0.93
CA SER A 54 7.00 23.09 -0.22
C SER A 54 5.73 23.76 0.30
N ASP A 55 4.61 23.63 -0.40
CA ASP A 55 3.37 24.35 -0.09
C ASP A 55 2.09 23.54 -0.29
N GLY A 56 2.18 22.27 -0.68
CA GLY A 56 1.03 21.38 -0.85
C GLY A 56 0.16 21.73 -2.07
N ARG A 57 0.68 22.49 -3.04
CA ARG A 57 -0.05 22.86 -4.27
C ARG A 57 0.33 21.98 -5.45
N GLU A 58 -0.57 21.85 -6.42
CA GLU A 58 -0.24 21.14 -7.65
C GLU A 58 0.79 21.89 -8.47
N ILE A 59 1.75 21.17 -9.04
CA ILE A 59 2.64 21.75 -10.04
C ILE A 59 1.90 21.89 -11.37
N ALA A 60 2.26 22.89 -12.17
CA ALA A 60 1.67 23.10 -13.48
C ALA A 60 2.59 22.60 -14.59
N THR A 61 1.99 22.04 -15.64
CA THR A 61 2.67 21.74 -16.90
C THR A 61 2.16 22.66 -18.01
N GLN A 62 3.03 23.00 -18.96
CA GLN A 62 2.71 23.94 -20.03
C GLN A 62 2.02 23.23 -21.20
N THR A 63 0.92 23.82 -21.68
CA THR A 63 0.25 23.38 -22.91
C THR A 63 0.10 24.53 -23.89
N THR A 64 -0.35 24.22 -25.11
CA THR A 64 -0.69 25.24 -26.11
C THR A 64 -1.82 26.17 -25.68
N GLU A 65 -2.66 25.75 -24.73
CA GLU A 65 -3.80 26.51 -24.20
C GLU A 65 -3.46 27.24 -22.88
N GLY A 66 -2.23 27.09 -22.38
CA GLY A 66 -1.76 27.66 -21.11
C GLY A 66 -1.35 26.60 -20.08
N PRO A 67 -0.94 27.02 -18.88
CA PRO A 67 -0.54 26.10 -17.82
C PRO A 67 -1.77 25.38 -17.25
N ILE A 68 -1.65 24.06 -17.06
CA ILE A 68 -2.65 23.22 -16.40
C ILE A 68 -2.01 22.44 -15.25
N PRO A 69 -2.77 22.00 -14.22
CA PRO A 69 -2.24 21.12 -13.20
C PRO A 69 -1.65 19.84 -13.81
N LEU A 70 -0.45 19.45 -13.37
CA LEU A 70 0.16 18.20 -13.76
C LEU A 70 -0.54 17.05 -13.02
N ARG A 71 -1.38 16.35 -13.78
CA ARG A 71 -2.08 15.14 -13.35
C ARG A 71 -1.92 14.05 -14.40
N PHE A 72 -1.98 12.81 -13.96
CA PHE A 72 -2.04 11.66 -14.84
C PHE A 72 -3.26 10.79 -14.56
N PRO A 73 -4.08 10.43 -15.56
CA PRO A 73 -4.18 11.11 -16.86
C PRO A 73 -4.53 12.59 -16.66
N THR A 74 -4.21 13.45 -17.64
CA THR A 74 -4.52 14.88 -17.55
C THR A 74 -6.02 15.16 -17.39
N LYS A 75 -6.86 14.33 -18.02
CA LYS A 75 -8.32 14.36 -17.87
C LYS A 75 -8.74 13.11 -17.11
N ALA A 76 -9.55 13.30 -16.07
CA ALA A 76 -10.15 12.22 -15.32
C ALA A 76 -10.86 11.23 -16.25
N ASP A 77 -10.59 9.94 -16.04
CA ASP A 77 -11.41 8.87 -16.58
C ASP A 77 -12.14 8.21 -15.40
N ALA A 78 -13.46 8.41 -15.33
CA ALA A 78 -14.29 7.89 -14.24
C ALA A 78 -14.43 6.36 -14.27
N SER A 79 -14.04 5.69 -15.36
CA SER A 79 -14.06 4.24 -15.47
C SER A 79 -12.86 3.57 -14.82
N VAL A 80 -11.81 4.33 -14.49
CA VAL A 80 -10.58 3.80 -13.91
C VAL A 80 -10.27 4.43 -12.56
N SER A 81 -9.45 3.75 -11.78
CA SER A 81 -8.88 4.31 -10.55
C SER A 81 -7.45 3.86 -10.31
N PHE A 82 -6.69 4.70 -9.62
CA PHE A 82 -5.33 4.47 -9.20
C PHE A 82 -5.31 4.34 -7.67
N PHE A 83 -4.63 3.29 -7.18
CA PHE A 83 -4.61 2.91 -5.77
C PHE A 83 -3.18 2.75 -5.26
N ALA A 84 -2.39 1.98 -6.01
CA ALA A 84 -1.02 1.67 -5.66
C ALA A 84 -0.14 2.91 -5.58
N ALA A 85 0.83 2.91 -4.67
CA ALA A 85 1.84 3.96 -4.66
C ALA A 85 2.58 3.93 -6.01
N PRO A 86 2.68 5.07 -6.72
CA PRO A 86 3.47 5.12 -7.93
C PRO A 86 4.93 4.75 -7.64
N ALA A 87 5.62 4.15 -8.60
CA ALA A 87 7.04 3.87 -8.50
C ALA A 87 7.82 4.85 -9.38
N LEU A 88 8.93 5.38 -8.86
CA LEU A 88 9.75 6.36 -9.56
C LEU A 88 11.00 5.70 -10.14
N THR A 89 11.38 6.12 -11.33
CA THR A 89 12.60 5.67 -12.02
C THR A 89 13.63 6.79 -12.06
N ALA A 90 14.91 6.42 -12.12
CA ALA A 90 16.00 7.39 -12.16
C ALA A 90 16.01 8.28 -13.42
N ASP A 91 15.37 7.84 -14.51
CA ASP A 91 15.26 8.59 -15.77
C ASP A 91 13.97 9.41 -15.88
N GLY A 92 13.33 9.69 -14.74
CA GLY A 92 12.24 10.65 -14.63
C GLY A 92 10.88 10.12 -15.04
N GLN A 93 10.62 8.82 -14.82
CA GLN A 93 9.32 8.20 -15.09
C GLN A 93 8.58 7.87 -13.81
N VAL A 94 7.26 7.93 -13.89
CA VAL A 94 6.32 7.43 -12.90
C VAL A 94 5.64 6.18 -13.45
N ILE A 95 5.77 5.07 -12.73
CA ILE A 95 5.13 3.80 -13.03
C ILE A 95 3.89 3.66 -12.15
N VAL A 96 2.73 3.45 -12.77
CA VAL A 96 1.48 3.28 -12.03
C VAL A 96 0.51 2.40 -12.80
N GLY A 97 -0.16 1.50 -12.09
CA GLY A 97 -1.23 0.69 -12.66
C GLY A 97 -2.62 1.19 -12.24
N ASN A 98 -3.62 0.92 -13.07
CA ASN A 98 -5.01 1.24 -12.76
C ASN A 98 -5.86 -0.02 -12.47
N ALA A 99 -7.04 0.22 -11.90
CA ALA A 99 -8.19 -0.68 -11.91
C ALA A 99 -9.29 -0.14 -12.80
N VAL A 100 -10.11 -1.04 -13.35
CA VAL A 100 -11.35 -0.69 -14.04
C VAL A 100 -12.55 -1.07 -13.17
N HIS A 101 -13.54 -0.18 -13.05
CA HIS A 101 -14.78 -0.45 -12.31
C HIS A 101 -15.73 -1.33 -13.13
N SER A 102 -16.20 -2.45 -12.57
CA SER A 102 -17.05 -3.41 -13.31
C SER A 102 -18.51 -2.97 -13.52
N SER A 103 -18.94 -1.83 -12.97
CA SER A 103 -20.35 -1.41 -12.96
C SER A 103 -20.78 -0.50 -14.10
N SER A 104 -19.89 -0.13 -15.03
CA SER A 104 -20.26 0.74 -16.15
C SER A 104 -20.71 -0.07 -17.36
N LEU A 105 -21.88 0.24 -17.94
CA LEU A 105 -22.27 -0.22 -19.28
C LEU A 105 -21.25 0.20 -20.38
N MET A 106 -20.22 0.98 -20.03
CA MET A 106 -19.02 1.28 -20.82
C MET A 106 -17.80 0.37 -20.54
N VAL A 107 -17.98 -0.84 -19.99
CA VAL A 107 -16.92 -1.88 -19.86
C VAL A 107 -16.17 -2.15 -21.18
N ALA A 108 -16.74 -1.77 -22.33
CA ALA A 108 -16.14 -2.03 -23.64
C ALA A 108 -14.95 -1.13 -24.05
N LYS A 109 -14.52 -0.13 -23.26
CA LYS A 109 -13.41 0.78 -23.65
C LYS A 109 -12.21 0.87 -22.71
N SER A 110 -12.32 0.44 -21.45
CA SER A 110 -11.28 0.68 -20.46
C SER A 110 -10.60 -0.62 -20.07
N ASN A 111 -9.28 -0.66 -20.28
CA ASN A 111 -8.44 -1.78 -19.90
C ASN A 111 -7.66 -1.45 -18.62
N SER A 112 -7.40 -2.47 -17.81
CA SER A 112 -6.41 -2.38 -16.74
C SER A 112 -5.02 -2.36 -17.36
N LEU A 113 -4.36 -1.21 -17.33
CA LEU A 113 -3.05 -0.94 -17.89
C LEU A 113 -2.04 -0.61 -16.78
N LEU A 114 -0.80 -1.03 -17.01
CA LEU A 114 0.36 -0.44 -16.37
C LEU A 114 0.85 0.71 -17.24
N TYR A 115 0.98 1.89 -16.67
CA TYR A 115 1.49 3.08 -17.37
C TYR A 115 2.89 3.42 -16.88
N SER A 116 3.70 3.92 -17.81
CA SER A 116 4.79 4.83 -17.52
C SER A 116 4.47 6.19 -18.09
N PHE A 117 4.62 7.25 -17.29
CA PHE A 117 4.51 8.62 -17.76
C PHE A 117 5.66 9.49 -17.27
N ASP A 118 5.93 10.57 -17.99
CA ASP A 118 6.98 11.52 -17.67
C ASP A 118 6.65 12.34 -16.41
N GLN A 119 7.57 12.39 -15.46
CA GLN A 119 7.42 13.12 -14.18
C GLN A 119 7.16 14.62 -14.34
N THR A 120 7.56 15.23 -15.47
CA THR A 120 7.45 16.68 -15.69
C THR A 120 6.34 17.04 -16.67
N ALA A 121 6.20 16.26 -17.75
CA ALA A 121 5.25 16.54 -18.81
C ALA A 121 3.92 15.82 -18.63
N GLY A 122 3.88 14.73 -17.85
CA GLY A 122 2.67 13.91 -17.66
C GLY A 122 2.30 13.06 -18.87
N ASN A 123 3.10 13.10 -19.93
CA ASN A 123 2.86 12.34 -21.16
C ASN A 123 3.22 10.87 -20.95
N VAL A 124 2.37 9.96 -21.46
CA VAL A 124 2.65 8.53 -21.47
C VAL A 124 3.93 8.26 -22.26
N ARG A 125 4.90 7.58 -21.64
CA ARG A 125 6.10 7.06 -22.31
C ARG A 125 5.82 5.69 -22.92
N TRP A 126 5.17 4.81 -22.16
CA TRP A 126 4.70 3.52 -22.63
C TRP A 126 3.56 3.02 -21.73
N SER A 127 2.80 2.05 -22.24
CA SER A 127 1.80 1.32 -21.45
C SER A 127 1.83 -0.16 -21.78
N PHE A 128 1.38 -0.97 -20.83
CA PHE A 128 1.30 -2.42 -20.96
C PHE A 128 -0.10 -2.90 -20.59
N GLY A 129 -0.71 -3.68 -21.47
CA GLY A 129 -2.10 -4.12 -21.36
C GLY A 129 -2.34 -5.59 -21.68
N GLU A 130 -1.27 -6.41 -21.69
CA GLU A 130 -1.42 -7.86 -21.90
C GLU A 130 -1.88 -8.60 -20.63
N ALA A 131 -1.60 -8.02 -19.45
CA ALA A 131 -2.04 -8.60 -18.18
C ALA A 131 -3.56 -8.51 -18.03
N LYS A 132 -4.13 -9.53 -17.39
CA LYS A 132 -5.55 -9.53 -17.01
C LYS A 132 -5.69 -9.00 -15.58
N GLY A 133 -6.88 -8.51 -15.25
CA GLY A 133 -7.17 -8.05 -13.89
C GLY A 133 -6.52 -6.71 -13.54
N THR A 134 -6.73 -6.28 -12.30
CA THR A 134 -6.35 -4.95 -11.81
C THR A 134 -4.91 -4.90 -11.30
N TRP A 135 -4.24 -3.77 -11.51
CA TRP A 135 -2.96 -3.46 -10.87
C TRP A 135 -3.20 -2.84 -9.48
N MET A 136 -3.25 -3.66 -8.44
CA MET A 136 -3.56 -3.22 -7.07
C MET A 136 -2.32 -2.85 -6.25
N ALA A 137 -1.21 -3.53 -6.51
CA ALA A 137 0.02 -3.38 -5.75
C ALA A 137 1.02 -2.46 -6.45
N SER A 138 1.85 -1.79 -5.65
CA SER A 138 2.91 -0.91 -6.14
C SER A 138 3.95 -1.71 -6.90
N ALA A 139 4.43 -1.16 -8.02
CA ALA A 139 5.61 -1.69 -8.70
C ALA A 139 6.87 -1.40 -7.87
N LEU A 140 7.90 -2.23 -8.05
CA LEU A 140 9.24 -2.01 -7.51
C LEU A 140 10.19 -1.63 -8.64
N VAL A 141 10.93 -0.53 -8.46
CA VAL A 141 12.02 -0.15 -9.36
C VAL A 141 13.35 -0.48 -8.69
N ASN A 142 14.19 -1.25 -9.37
CA ASN A 142 15.56 -1.53 -8.93
C ASN A 142 16.53 -1.35 -10.10
N GLY A 143 17.30 -0.27 -10.07
CA GLY A 143 18.18 0.11 -11.17
C GLY A 143 17.39 0.35 -12.46
N ASP A 144 17.62 -0.49 -13.46
CA ASP A 144 16.99 -0.41 -14.78
C ASP A 144 15.80 -1.37 -14.95
N THR A 145 15.39 -2.05 -13.89
CA THR A 145 14.34 -3.07 -13.90
C THR A 145 13.13 -2.63 -13.08
N ILE A 146 11.95 -2.83 -13.64
CA ILE A 146 10.65 -2.58 -13.02
C ILE A 146 9.97 -3.92 -12.79
N TYR A 147 9.68 -4.28 -11.54
CA TYR A 147 8.89 -5.45 -11.18
C TYR A 147 7.46 -5.01 -10.88
N ALA A 148 6.49 -5.46 -11.68
CA ALA A 148 5.12 -5.03 -11.61
C ALA A 148 4.19 -6.22 -11.25
N PRO A 149 3.62 -6.25 -10.03
CA PRO A 149 2.66 -7.27 -9.61
C PRO A 149 1.29 -7.03 -10.25
N ALA A 150 0.75 -8.03 -10.94
CA ALA A 150 -0.48 -7.89 -11.72
C ALA A 150 -1.69 -8.63 -11.12
N GLY A 151 -2.87 -8.25 -11.60
CA GLY A 151 -4.15 -8.83 -11.18
C GLY A 151 -4.43 -10.23 -11.69
N ASP A 152 -3.60 -10.77 -12.58
CA ASP A 152 -3.66 -12.13 -13.12
C ASP A 152 -2.75 -13.11 -12.37
N GLY A 153 -2.21 -12.69 -11.21
CA GLY A 153 -1.34 -13.51 -10.39
C GLY A 153 0.09 -13.65 -10.91
N LYS A 154 0.48 -12.84 -11.91
CA LYS A 154 1.84 -12.80 -12.43
C LYS A 154 2.62 -11.62 -11.89
N LEU A 155 3.92 -11.86 -11.67
CA LEU A 155 4.90 -10.80 -11.54
C LEU A 155 5.59 -10.60 -12.89
N TYR A 156 5.52 -9.39 -13.42
CA TYR A 156 6.17 -9.00 -14.67
C TYR A 156 7.45 -8.21 -14.36
N ALA A 157 8.50 -8.41 -15.15
CA ALA A 157 9.69 -7.57 -15.14
C ALA A 157 9.84 -6.83 -16.46
N PHE A 158 10.11 -5.53 -16.41
CA PHE A 158 10.32 -4.66 -17.57
C PHE A 158 11.66 -3.94 -17.46
N ASP A 159 12.22 -3.55 -18.60
CA ASP A 159 13.20 -2.47 -18.63
C ASP A 159 12.52 -1.08 -18.54
N LEU A 160 13.32 -0.02 -18.45
CA LEU A 160 12.82 1.36 -18.39
C LEU A 160 12.06 1.81 -19.66
N LYS A 161 12.18 1.09 -20.78
CA LYS A 161 11.47 1.36 -22.04
C LYS A 161 10.15 0.61 -22.14
N GLY A 162 9.76 -0.13 -21.09
CA GLY A 162 8.54 -0.94 -21.07
C GLY A 162 8.67 -2.28 -21.80
N GLN A 163 9.88 -2.70 -22.15
CA GLN A 163 10.10 -4.01 -22.76
C GLN A 163 10.10 -5.10 -21.69
N LYS A 164 9.19 -6.06 -21.82
CA LYS A 164 9.10 -7.21 -20.91
C LYS A 164 10.39 -8.04 -20.98
N ARG A 165 11.09 -8.14 -19.85
CA ARG A 165 12.27 -9.00 -19.66
C ARG A 165 11.83 -10.44 -19.39
N TRP A 166 10.89 -10.60 -18.46
CA TRP A 166 10.30 -11.89 -18.10
C TRP A 166 8.94 -11.70 -17.43
N GLU A 167 8.18 -12.78 -17.31
CA GLU A 167 6.99 -12.87 -16.48
C GLU A 167 6.98 -14.23 -15.77
N SER A 168 6.43 -14.25 -14.56
CA SER A 168 6.31 -15.47 -13.76
C SER A 168 4.92 -15.57 -13.16
N ALA A 169 4.25 -16.70 -13.35
CA ALA A 169 3.01 -17.02 -12.65
C ALA A 169 3.33 -17.39 -11.19
N VAL A 170 2.90 -16.54 -10.28
CA VAL A 170 3.20 -16.62 -8.84
C VAL A 170 1.97 -17.10 -8.08
N SER A 171 0.77 -16.71 -8.52
CA SER A 171 -0.50 -17.02 -7.87
C SER A 171 -1.59 -17.24 -8.92
N GLU A 172 -2.68 -17.88 -8.51
CA GLU A 172 -3.93 -17.94 -9.29
C GLU A 172 -4.82 -16.69 -9.09
N HIS A 173 -4.52 -15.86 -8.09
CA HIS A 173 -5.25 -14.64 -7.76
C HIS A 173 -4.38 -13.38 -7.93
N ALA A 174 -5.03 -12.22 -7.92
CA ALA A 174 -4.37 -10.94 -8.03
C ALA A 174 -3.27 -10.76 -6.96
N LEU A 175 -2.14 -10.19 -7.36
CA LEU A 175 -1.07 -9.83 -6.44
C LEU A 175 -1.37 -8.48 -5.78
N TRP A 176 -1.53 -8.47 -4.45
CA TRP A 176 -1.89 -7.29 -3.65
C TRP A 176 -0.72 -6.71 -2.86
N SER A 177 0.36 -7.46 -2.73
CA SER A 177 1.56 -7.07 -2.01
C SER A 177 2.59 -6.49 -2.98
N ALA A 178 3.27 -5.42 -2.58
CA ALA A 178 4.39 -4.90 -3.35
C ALA A 178 5.59 -5.87 -3.27
N PRO A 179 6.27 -6.16 -4.39
CA PRO A 179 7.49 -6.96 -4.34
C PRO A 179 8.62 -6.18 -3.67
N VAL A 180 9.55 -6.89 -3.03
CA VAL A 180 10.82 -6.34 -2.53
C VAL A 180 12.00 -7.14 -3.06
N THR A 181 13.20 -6.58 -3.02
CA THR A 181 14.39 -7.25 -3.56
C THR A 181 15.62 -7.03 -2.68
N ASP A 182 16.51 -8.02 -2.66
CA ASP A 182 17.88 -7.90 -2.15
C ASP A 182 18.91 -7.66 -3.28
N GLY A 183 18.42 -7.40 -4.50
CA GLY A 183 19.22 -7.24 -5.72
C GLY A 183 19.54 -8.56 -6.45
N LYS A 184 19.40 -9.72 -5.81
CA LYS A 184 19.60 -11.04 -6.42
C LYS A 184 18.28 -11.78 -6.63
N GLN A 185 17.37 -11.63 -5.68
CA GLN A 185 16.05 -12.24 -5.68
C GLN A 185 14.98 -11.16 -5.53
N VAL A 186 13.80 -11.44 -6.07
CA VAL A 186 12.59 -10.66 -5.84
C VAL A 186 11.64 -11.51 -5.03
N PHE A 187 11.14 -10.95 -3.93
CA PHE A 187 10.24 -11.60 -3.00
C PHE A 187 8.86 -10.99 -3.14
N ILE A 188 7.86 -11.85 -3.22
CA ILE A 188 6.46 -11.45 -3.37
C ILE A 188 5.60 -12.30 -2.45
N ALA A 189 4.68 -11.64 -1.75
CA ALA A 189 3.72 -12.29 -0.89
C ALA A 189 2.37 -12.47 -1.59
N THR A 190 1.67 -13.56 -1.25
CA THR A 190 0.42 -13.91 -1.92
C THR A 190 -0.74 -14.06 -0.94
N LEU A 191 -1.96 -14.04 -1.49
CA LEU A 191 -3.18 -14.28 -0.72
C LEU A 191 -3.36 -15.78 -0.38
N GLU A 192 -2.58 -16.66 -1.01
CA GLU A 192 -2.55 -18.11 -0.76
C GLU A 192 -1.62 -18.49 0.39
N HIS A 193 -1.25 -17.52 1.23
CA HIS A 193 -0.43 -17.70 2.41
C HIS A 193 1.04 -18.05 2.06
N GLU A 194 1.55 -17.58 0.92
CA GLU A 194 2.90 -17.92 0.48
C GLU A 194 3.81 -16.68 0.42
N ILE A 195 5.10 -16.90 0.67
CA ILE A 195 6.18 -16.03 0.18
C ILE A 195 6.91 -16.78 -0.92
N ILE A 196 7.02 -16.15 -2.08
CA ILE A 196 7.71 -16.69 -3.24
C ILE A 196 8.94 -15.84 -3.53
N ALA A 197 10.08 -16.49 -3.75
CA ALA A 197 11.30 -15.85 -4.21
C ALA A 197 11.62 -16.26 -5.64
N LEU A 198 11.84 -15.25 -6.47
CA LEU A 198 12.21 -15.41 -7.86
C LEU A 198 13.64 -14.89 -8.06
N ASP A 199 14.35 -15.49 -9.00
CA ASP A 199 15.58 -14.91 -9.54
C ASP A 199 15.28 -13.52 -10.14
N ALA A 200 16.00 -12.48 -9.72
CA ALA A 200 15.75 -11.13 -10.20
C ALA A 200 15.98 -10.99 -11.72
N GLN A 201 16.91 -11.77 -12.30
CA GLN A 201 17.28 -11.66 -13.70
C GLN A 201 16.40 -12.51 -14.62
N THR A 202 16.01 -13.69 -14.16
CA THR A 202 15.32 -14.68 -15.01
C THR A 202 13.84 -14.89 -14.65
N GLY A 203 13.38 -14.41 -13.50
CA GLY A 203 12.04 -14.66 -12.98
C GLY A 203 11.82 -16.10 -12.49
N ALA A 204 12.83 -16.98 -12.58
CA ALA A 204 12.69 -18.37 -12.17
C ALA A 204 12.49 -18.48 -10.66
N GLN A 205 11.48 -19.23 -10.22
CA GLN A 205 11.24 -19.49 -8.80
C GLN A 205 12.45 -20.22 -8.18
N LYS A 206 13.01 -19.62 -7.13
CA LYS A 206 14.12 -20.19 -6.34
C LYS A 206 13.59 -21.03 -5.20
N TRP A 207 12.63 -20.49 -4.48
CA TRP A 207 11.99 -21.16 -3.36
C TRP A 207 10.61 -20.54 -3.11
N LYS A 208 9.82 -21.27 -2.34
CA LYS A 208 8.56 -20.79 -1.77
C LYS A 208 8.43 -21.30 -0.34
N THR A 209 7.74 -20.53 0.50
CA THR A 209 7.47 -20.88 1.89
C THR A 209 5.99 -20.67 2.18
N ASP A 210 5.33 -21.75 2.62
CA ASP A 210 3.96 -21.69 3.11
C ASP A 210 3.95 -21.07 4.52
N LEU A 211 3.04 -20.13 4.71
CA LEU A 211 2.73 -19.47 5.96
C LEU A 211 1.35 -19.93 6.44
N ASP A 212 0.94 -19.42 7.60
CA ASP A 212 -0.29 -19.85 8.25
C ASP A 212 -1.54 -19.09 7.82
N ASN A 213 -1.39 -17.93 7.15
CA ASN A 213 -2.48 -17.12 6.66
C ASN A 213 -2.05 -16.16 5.55
N ALA A 214 -3.01 -15.49 4.93
CA ALA A 214 -2.78 -14.56 3.84
C ALA A 214 -1.90 -13.39 4.28
N VAL A 215 -1.11 -12.90 3.32
CA VAL A 215 -0.21 -11.76 3.51
C VAL A 215 -0.68 -10.62 2.63
N LEU A 216 -1.10 -9.52 3.25
CA LEU A 216 -1.52 -8.31 2.55
C LEU A 216 -0.39 -7.29 2.42
N GLY A 217 0.38 -7.10 3.49
CA GLY A 217 1.52 -6.20 3.51
C GLY A 217 2.69 -6.69 2.64
N ALA A 218 3.58 -5.79 2.28
CA ALA A 218 4.87 -6.17 1.71
C ALA A 218 5.74 -6.85 2.79
N PRO A 219 6.61 -7.80 2.41
CA PRO A 219 7.68 -8.25 3.29
C PRO A 219 8.72 -7.13 3.47
N ALA A 220 9.35 -7.05 4.64
CA ALA A 220 10.51 -6.18 4.85
C ALA A 220 11.81 -7.00 4.75
N VAL A 221 12.86 -6.46 4.13
CA VAL A 221 14.15 -7.16 3.95
C VAL A 221 15.26 -6.42 4.68
N ALA A 222 15.99 -7.11 5.55
CA ALA A 222 17.19 -6.58 6.20
C ALA A 222 18.15 -7.69 6.62
N GLY A 223 19.45 -7.47 6.43
CA GLY A 223 20.49 -8.41 6.91
C GLY A 223 20.33 -9.85 6.41
N GLY A 224 19.84 -10.03 5.17
CA GLY A 224 19.56 -11.36 4.61
C GLY A 224 18.35 -12.07 5.22
N THR A 225 17.44 -11.34 5.85
CA THR A 225 16.21 -11.87 6.45
C THR A 225 15.00 -11.11 5.92
N LEU A 226 13.91 -11.85 5.66
CA LEU A 226 12.60 -11.31 5.33
C LEU A 226 11.71 -11.33 6.58
N TYR A 227 11.00 -10.24 6.83
CA TYR A 227 10.04 -10.10 7.91
C TYR A 227 8.65 -9.95 7.34
N VAL A 228 7.74 -10.84 7.74
CA VAL A 228 6.44 -11.00 7.09
C VAL A 228 5.35 -11.13 8.13
N GLY A 229 4.36 -10.25 8.10
CA GLY A 229 3.16 -10.35 8.93
C GLY A 229 2.03 -11.05 8.19
N THR A 230 1.31 -11.93 8.88
CA THR A 230 0.13 -12.62 8.34
C THR A 230 -1.16 -12.17 9.03
N LEU A 231 -2.29 -12.42 8.38
CA LEU A 231 -3.61 -12.07 8.94
C LEU A 231 -4.02 -12.89 10.18
N SER A 232 -3.30 -13.97 10.52
CA SER A 232 -3.50 -14.66 11.81
C SER A 232 -2.84 -13.94 12.99
N GLY A 233 -2.00 -12.94 12.73
CA GLY A 233 -1.21 -12.23 13.72
C GLY A 233 0.20 -12.79 13.92
N ASN A 234 0.66 -13.70 13.07
CA ASN A 234 2.03 -14.19 13.13
C ASN A 234 2.98 -13.27 12.35
N LEU A 235 4.07 -12.87 13.00
CA LEU A 235 5.22 -12.21 12.38
C LEU A 235 6.33 -13.24 12.20
N TYR A 236 6.70 -13.51 10.95
CA TYR A 236 7.75 -14.44 10.56
C TYR A 236 9.06 -13.72 10.29
N ALA A 237 10.17 -14.34 10.64
CA ALA A 237 11.47 -14.06 10.06
C ALA A 237 11.92 -15.25 9.23
N LEU A 238 12.18 -15.03 7.95
CA LEU A 238 12.61 -16.05 7.00
C LEU A 238 14.00 -15.71 6.48
N ASP A 239 14.84 -16.72 6.28
CA ASP A 239 16.08 -16.54 5.55
C ASP A 239 15.82 -16.16 4.10
N SER A 240 16.36 -15.03 3.64
CA SER A 240 16.11 -14.55 2.27
C SER A 240 16.75 -15.43 1.18
N ALA A 241 17.79 -16.21 1.51
CA ALA A 241 18.48 -17.04 0.53
C ALA A 241 17.71 -18.33 0.21
N GLY A 242 17.03 -18.92 1.19
CA GLY A 242 16.36 -20.21 1.04
C GLY A 242 14.96 -20.33 1.63
N GLY A 243 14.36 -19.25 2.13
CA GLY A 243 13.00 -19.22 2.66
C GLY A 243 12.82 -19.88 4.03
N LYS A 244 13.90 -20.38 4.65
CA LYS A 244 13.82 -21.12 5.92
C LYS A 244 13.39 -20.20 7.06
N GLN A 245 12.38 -20.61 7.82
CA GLN A 245 11.97 -19.90 9.03
C GLN A 245 13.12 -19.85 10.06
N LYS A 246 13.47 -18.63 10.48
CA LYS A 246 14.39 -18.33 11.59
C LYS A 246 13.64 -18.28 12.91
N TRP A 247 12.52 -17.55 12.95
CA TRP A 247 11.60 -17.49 14.08
C TRP A 247 10.19 -17.10 13.62
N VAL A 248 9.21 -17.32 14.49
CA VAL A 248 7.84 -16.82 14.35
C VAL A 248 7.39 -16.24 15.70
N ALA A 249 6.72 -15.11 15.67
CA ALA A 249 6.17 -14.44 16.83
C ALA A 249 4.65 -14.31 16.69
N ALA A 250 3.91 -14.90 17.62
CA ALA A 250 2.46 -14.74 17.69
C ALA A 250 2.10 -13.43 18.37
N LEU A 251 1.70 -12.44 17.58
CA LEU A 251 1.18 -11.16 18.06
C LEU A 251 -0.34 -11.22 18.18
N GLN A 252 -0.90 -10.29 18.95
CA GLN A 252 -2.35 -10.22 19.10
C GLN A 252 -2.95 -9.42 17.93
N GLY A 253 -3.80 -10.07 17.14
CA GLY A 253 -4.52 -9.44 16.04
C GLY A 253 -3.85 -9.59 14.69
N SER A 254 -4.62 -9.43 13.62
CA SER A 254 -4.17 -9.57 12.24
C SER A 254 -3.15 -8.50 11.87
N ILE A 255 -2.09 -8.86 11.13
CA ILE A 255 -1.11 -7.92 10.59
C ILE A 255 -1.46 -7.61 9.14
N TRP A 256 -1.80 -6.35 8.87
CA TRP A 256 -2.15 -5.86 7.52
C TRP A 256 -0.98 -5.12 6.87
N GLY A 257 -0.29 -4.31 7.65
CA GLY A 257 0.80 -3.46 7.19
C GLY A 257 2.12 -4.20 6.98
N THR A 258 3.07 -3.48 6.40
CA THR A 258 4.47 -3.90 6.23
C THR A 258 5.25 -3.62 7.51
N PRO A 259 6.07 -4.55 8.03
CA PRO A 259 6.98 -4.26 9.13
C PRO A 259 7.99 -3.17 8.77
N ALA A 260 8.22 -2.22 9.67
CA ALA A 260 9.28 -1.22 9.52
C ALA A 260 10.48 -1.58 10.40
N ILE A 261 11.69 -1.24 9.97
CA ILE A 261 12.94 -1.66 10.64
C ILE A 261 13.77 -0.44 11.02
N SER A 262 14.28 -0.44 12.26
CA SER A 262 15.38 0.45 12.65
C SER A 262 16.30 -0.25 13.65
N GLY A 263 17.58 -0.32 13.30
CA GLY A 263 18.58 -1.06 14.07
C GLY A 263 18.16 -2.52 14.28
N GLU A 264 18.03 -2.91 15.55
CA GLU A 264 17.63 -4.27 15.95
C GLU A 264 16.13 -4.42 16.25
N THR A 265 15.32 -3.46 15.83
CA THR A 265 13.89 -3.40 16.15
C THR A 265 13.03 -3.39 14.90
N LEU A 266 12.01 -4.25 14.90
CA LEU A 266 10.88 -4.23 13.98
C LEU A 266 9.71 -3.48 14.63
N TYR A 267 9.04 -2.63 13.88
CA TYR A 267 7.83 -1.94 14.30
C TYR A 267 6.67 -2.38 13.43
N ILE A 268 5.54 -2.73 14.06
CA ILE A 268 4.35 -3.20 13.34
C ILE A 268 3.07 -2.90 14.10
N GLY A 269 2.00 -2.63 13.37
CA GLY A 269 0.64 -2.50 13.88
C GLY A 269 -0.19 -3.76 13.64
N THR A 270 -1.13 -4.03 14.54
CA THR A 270 -2.13 -5.10 14.39
C THR A 270 -3.54 -4.55 14.52
N ALA A 271 -4.50 -5.33 14.01
CA ALA A 271 -5.93 -5.10 14.18
C ALA A 271 -6.56 -6.23 15.02
N VAL A 272 -7.25 -5.85 16.10
CA VAL A 272 -7.96 -6.75 17.02
C VAL A 272 -9.43 -6.33 17.07
N ALA A 273 -10.26 -6.95 16.25
CA ALA A 273 -11.64 -6.51 16.01
C ALA A 273 -11.68 -5.02 15.60
N LYS A 274 -12.14 -4.11 16.48
CA LYS A 274 -12.15 -2.67 16.23
C LYS A 274 -10.95 -1.93 16.83
N ALA A 275 -10.19 -2.57 17.71
CA ALA A 275 -9.03 -2.00 18.36
C ALA A 275 -7.74 -2.34 17.60
N GLY A 276 -6.62 -1.75 17.99
CA GLY A 276 -5.32 -2.03 17.42
C GLY A 276 -4.26 -2.21 18.49
N LYS A 277 -3.10 -2.72 18.07
CA LYS A 277 -1.93 -2.78 18.94
C LYS A 277 -0.67 -2.49 18.16
N PHE A 278 0.10 -1.53 18.64
CA PHE A 278 1.43 -1.24 18.12
C PHE A 278 2.45 -2.08 18.85
N TYR A 279 3.42 -2.63 18.12
CA TYR A 279 4.51 -3.45 18.66
C TYR A 279 5.87 -2.94 18.20
N ALA A 280 6.82 -2.95 19.12
CA ALA A 280 8.25 -3.01 18.84
C ALA A 280 8.73 -4.43 19.14
N VAL A 281 9.42 -5.08 18.21
CA VAL A 281 9.80 -6.50 18.27
C VAL A 281 11.30 -6.62 18.00
N ASN A 282 12.01 -7.42 18.78
CA ASN A 282 13.44 -7.66 18.57
C ASN A 282 13.65 -8.48 17.29
N ILE A 283 14.44 -7.95 16.36
CA ILE A 283 14.62 -8.49 15.02
C ILE A 283 15.32 -9.87 15.02
N THR A 284 16.11 -10.16 16.05
CA THR A 284 16.95 -11.36 16.13
C THR A 284 16.17 -12.56 16.64
N ASN A 285 15.18 -12.35 17.52
CA ASN A 285 14.47 -13.45 18.19
C ASN A 285 12.93 -13.36 18.17
N GLY A 286 12.36 -12.30 17.58
CA GLY A 286 10.91 -12.13 17.46
C GLY A 286 10.18 -11.78 18.76
N LYS A 287 10.89 -11.53 19.86
CA LYS A 287 10.24 -11.19 21.14
C LYS A 287 9.76 -9.73 21.13
N PRO A 288 8.50 -9.45 21.51
CA PRO A 288 8.05 -8.09 21.74
C PRO A 288 8.92 -7.40 22.80
N ILE A 289 9.47 -6.24 22.44
CA ILE A 289 10.21 -5.35 23.34
C ILE A 289 9.21 -4.46 24.08
N GLN A 290 8.26 -3.89 23.33
CA GLN A 290 7.21 -3.01 23.83
C GLN A 290 5.94 -3.18 23.01
N SER A 291 4.81 -2.78 23.60
CA SER A 291 3.55 -2.68 22.89
C SER A 291 2.67 -1.58 23.47
N ARG A 292 1.77 -1.04 22.64
CA ARG A 292 0.77 -0.04 23.04
C ARG A 292 -0.58 -0.43 22.46
N ASP A 293 -1.61 -0.42 23.31
CA ASP A 293 -2.99 -0.67 22.89
C ASP A 293 -3.59 0.61 22.31
N GLU A 294 -4.31 0.47 21.21
CA GLU A 294 -4.98 1.56 20.51
C GLU A 294 -6.49 1.29 20.43
N ALA A 295 -7.28 2.36 20.53
CA ALA A 295 -8.73 2.28 20.44
C ALA A 295 -9.23 1.89 19.03
N SER A 296 -8.37 2.02 18.01
CA SER A 296 -8.64 1.71 16.62
C SER A 296 -7.53 0.84 16.01
N ALA A 297 -7.90 0.00 15.05
CA ALA A 297 -6.99 -0.88 14.32
C ALA A 297 -5.79 -0.10 13.72
N ILE A 298 -4.61 -0.71 13.74
CA ILE A 298 -3.44 -0.17 13.03
C ILE A 298 -3.21 -1.05 11.80
N ILE A 299 -3.67 -0.54 10.65
CA ILE A 299 -3.61 -1.26 9.38
C ILE A 299 -2.51 -0.74 8.47
N ALA A 300 -2.24 0.57 8.51
CA ALA A 300 -1.15 1.19 7.78
C ALA A 300 0.20 0.77 8.37
N SER A 301 1.21 0.61 7.50
CA SER A 301 2.59 0.37 7.94
C SER A 301 3.10 1.57 8.75
N PRO A 302 3.87 1.37 9.82
CA PRO A 302 4.55 2.46 10.51
C PRO A 302 5.68 3.04 9.64
N LEU A 303 5.99 4.32 9.86
CA LEU A 303 7.15 5.01 9.31
C LEU A 303 8.20 5.16 10.40
N VAL A 304 9.43 4.71 10.14
CA VAL A 304 10.54 4.88 11.09
C VAL A 304 11.53 5.91 10.55
N LEU A 305 11.84 6.88 11.40
CA LEU A 305 12.83 7.92 11.20
C LEU A 305 14.01 7.67 12.16
N PRO A 306 15.15 8.38 12.00
CA PRO A 306 16.32 8.16 12.86
C PRO A 306 16.07 8.31 14.36
N ASP A 307 15.09 9.12 14.77
CA ASP A 307 14.81 9.44 16.18
C ASP A 307 13.38 9.14 16.63
N GLN A 308 12.48 8.73 15.71
CA GLN A 308 11.08 8.49 16.02
C GLN A 308 10.47 7.40 15.13
N VAL A 309 9.41 6.77 15.63
CA VAL A 309 8.50 5.93 14.85
C VAL A 309 7.12 6.56 14.87
N VAL A 310 6.49 6.61 13.70
CA VAL A 310 5.19 7.24 13.50
C VAL A 310 4.24 6.20 12.93
N TYR A 311 3.06 6.06 13.53
CA TYR A 311 2.00 5.21 13.03
C TYR A 311 0.66 5.94 13.09
N ALA A 312 -0.30 5.43 12.33
CA ALA A 312 -1.65 5.92 12.36
C ALA A 312 -2.64 4.76 12.50
N THR A 313 -3.69 4.99 13.28
CA THR A 313 -4.82 4.08 13.38
C THR A 313 -5.80 4.34 12.23
N GLU A 314 -6.62 3.35 11.90
CA GLU A 314 -7.65 3.47 10.88
C GLU A 314 -8.62 4.62 11.17
N ALA A 315 -8.92 4.91 12.44
CA ALA A 315 -9.84 5.98 12.84
C ALA A 315 -9.24 7.39 12.81
N GLY A 316 -8.00 7.56 12.34
CA GLY A 316 -7.41 8.89 12.16
C GLY A 316 -6.54 9.40 13.31
N HIS A 317 -6.32 8.59 14.35
CA HIS A 317 -5.32 8.90 15.38
C HIS A 317 -3.90 8.68 14.84
N ILE A 318 -3.05 9.69 14.94
CA ILE A 318 -1.62 9.66 14.57
C ILE A 318 -0.80 9.73 15.85
N GLN A 319 0.14 8.80 16.00
CA GLN A 319 1.07 8.77 17.11
C GLN A 319 2.51 8.78 16.60
N SER A 320 3.31 9.69 17.13
CA SER A 320 4.77 9.63 17.06
C SER A 320 5.35 9.26 18.42
N LEU A 321 6.30 8.33 18.41
CA LEU A 321 7.04 7.88 19.58
C LEU A 321 8.54 8.07 19.32
N ASN A 322 9.30 8.40 20.36
CA ASN A 322 10.75 8.19 20.33
C ASN A 322 11.04 6.68 20.17
N LEU A 323 12.25 6.32 19.71
CA LEU A 323 12.61 4.91 19.51
C LEU A 323 12.61 4.07 20.81
N ASP A 324 12.70 4.71 21.97
CA ASP A 324 12.53 4.09 23.31
C ASP A 324 11.05 3.86 23.69
N GLY A 325 10.12 4.24 22.82
CA GLY A 325 8.68 4.09 22.95
C GLY A 325 7.99 5.18 23.74
N THR A 326 8.68 6.22 24.22
CA THR A 326 8.03 7.37 24.88
C THR A 326 7.28 8.24 23.85
N PRO A 327 6.11 8.80 24.18
CA PRO A 327 5.37 9.66 23.24
C PRO A 327 6.17 10.92 22.89
N LYS A 328 6.22 11.28 21.61
CA LYS A 328 6.88 12.49 21.11
C LYS A 328 5.87 13.56 20.71
N TRP A 329 4.90 13.21 19.88
CA TRP A 329 3.74 14.04 19.55
C TRP A 329 2.60 13.16 19.05
N GLN A 330 1.39 13.72 19.01
CA GLN A 330 0.20 13.05 18.50
C GLN A 330 -0.71 14.06 17.79
N ALA A 331 -1.56 13.56 16.90
CA ALA A 331 -2.60 14.33 16.24
C ALA A 331 -3.81 13.45 15.97
N ASP A 332 -4.98 14.06 15.83
CA ASP A 332 -6.22 13.35 15.52
C ASP A 332 -6.90 14.03 14.34
N LEU A 333 -7.37 13.23 13.38
CA LEU A 333 -8.27 13.73 12.34
C LEU A 333 -9.69 13.83 12.89
N GLU A 334 -10.34 14.97 12.66
CA GLU A 334 -11.78 15.11 12.92
C GLU A 334 -12.60 14.17 12.03
N LYS A 335 -12.16 14.00 10.79
CA LYS A 335 -12.76 13.10 9.81
C LYS A 335 -11.71 12.56 8.85
N GLY A 336 -11.65 11.24 8.75
CA GLY A 336 -10.86 10.53 7.78
C GLY A 336 -10.40 9.18 8.29
N GLN A 337 -9.86 8.37 7.39
CA GLN A 337 -9.33 7.05 7.73
C GLN A 337 -7.97 6.80 7.10
N PHE A 338 -7.05 6.19 7.84
CA PHE A 338 -5.73 5.84 7.33
C PHE A 338 -5.65 4.36 6.99
N TYR A 339 -5.45 4.08 5.71
CA TYR A 339 -5.21 2.74 5.19
C TYR A 339 -3.79 2.57 4.64
N THR A 340 -3.11 3.68 4.36
CA THR A 340 -1.79 3.67 3.72
C THR A 340 -0.74 4.27 4.64
N ALA A 341 0.49 3.80 4.43
CA ALA A 341 1.62 4.17 5.27
C ALA A 341 1.92 5.68 5.15
N PRO A 342 2.28 6.36 6.26
CA PRO A 342 2.89 7.66 6.16
C PRO A 342 4.21 7.58 5.40
N SER A 343 4.54 8.66 4.69
CA SER A 343 5.80 8.78 3.94
C SER A 343 6.61 9.96 4.44
N LEU A 344 7.92 9.78 4.53
CA LEU A 344 8.85 10.90 4.71
C LEU A 344 9.13 11.55 3.35
N ALA A 345 9.06 12.88 3.30
CA ALA A 345 9.45 13.68 2.14
C ALA A 345 10.18 14.93 2.63
N GLY A 346 11.49 15.00 2.44
CA GLY A 346 12.33 16.00 3.09
C GLY A 346 12.17 15.94 4.62
N ASP A 347 11.81 17.07 5.23
CA ASP A 347 11.54 17.17 6.68
C ASP A 347 10.05 17.01 7.04
N LEU A 348 9.21 16.63 6.06
CA LEU A 348 7.77 16.48 6.25
C LEU A 348 7.36 15.02 6.30
N ILE A 349 6.45 14.72 7.22
CA ILE A 349 5.75 13.44 7.31
C ILE A 349 4.38 13.64 6.67
N LEU A 350 4.14 12.87 5.63
CA LEU A 350 2.95 12.94 4.79
C LEU A 350 2.00 11.81 5.13
N PHE A 351 0.69 12.12 5.14
CA PHE A 351 -0.36 11.11 5.25
C PHE A 351 -1.41 11.35 4.17
N ALA A 352 -2.03 10.28 3.66
CA ALA A 352 -3.14 10.38 2.73
C ALA A 352 -4.37 9.70 3.32
N PRO A 353 -5.23 10.45 4.03
CA PRO A 353 -6.44 9.91 4.57
C PRO A 353 -7.49 9.71 3.48
N MET A 354 -8.36 8.75 3.71
CA MET A 354 -9.58 8.58 2.96
C MET A 354 -10.75 9.22 3.67
N GLN A 355 -11.82 9.50 2.92
CA GLN A 355 -13.07 10.05 3.47
C GLN A 355 -12.87 11.36 4.25
N SER A 356 -11.83 12.11 3.89
CA SER A 356 -11.46 13.39 4.47
C SER A 356 -11.73 14.54 3.48
N GLU A 357 -11.61 15.77 3.96
CA GLU A 357 -11.79 16.99 3.14
C GLU A 357 -10.59 17.30 2.25
N PHE A 358 -9.45 16.67 2.53
CA PHE A 358 -8.20 16.75 1.77
C PHE A 358 -7.71 15.35 1.42
N LEU A 359 -6.90 15.24 0.37
CA LEU A 359 -6.32 13.96 -0.07
C LEU A 359 -4.94 13.70 0.54
N LEU A 360 -4.25 14.74 1.01
CA LEU A 360 -2.92 14.66 1.58
C LEU A 360 -2.76 15.76 2.64
N LEU A 361 -2.05 15.46 3.71
CA LEU A 361 -1.63 16.44 4.71
C LEU A 361 -0.19 16.20 5.13
N ALA A 362 0.48 17.27 5.53
CA ALA A 362 1.87 17.25 5.94
C ALA A 362 2.03 17.81 7.36
N TYR A 363 2.81 17.07 8.17
CA TYR A 363 3.34 17.53 9.44
C TYR A 363 4.85 17.68 9.33
N ASP A 364 5.45 18.60 10.08
CA ASP A 364 6.89 18.44 10.36
C ASP A 364 7.15 17.28 11.33
N GLN A 365 8.42 16.94 11.50
CA GLN A 365 8.86 15.87 12.40
C GLN A 365 8.55 16.12 13.89
N ASN A 366 8.04 17.30 14.27
CA ASN A 366 7.63 17.65 15.63
C ASN A 366 6.10 17.73 15.79
N GLY A 367 5.33 17.36 14.76
CA GLY A 367 3.88 17.30 14.82
C GLY A 367 3.16 18.62 14.53
N ALA A 368 3.86 19.64 14.01
CA ALA A 368 3.18 20.85 13.53
C ALA A 368 2.68 20.65 12.10
N GLN A 369 1.37 20.74 11.89
CA GLN A 369 0.77 20.68 10.56
C GLN A 369 1.26 21.86 9.70
N LYS A 370 1.73 21.58 8.48
CA LYS A 370 2.24 22.59 7.55
C LYS A 370 1.24 22.96 6.48
N TRP A 371 0.62 21.97 5.86
CA TRP A 371 -0.35 22.18 4.79
C TRP A 371 -1.23 20.95 4.60
N THR A 372 -2.34 21.16 3.90
CA THR A 372 -3.21 20.11 3.37
C THR A 372 -3.37 20.34 1.87
N PHE A 373 -3.60 19.27 1.12
CA PHE A 373 -3.85 19.32 -0.30
C PHE A 373 -5.28 18.91 -0.62
N VAL A 374 -5.99 19.85 -1.26
CA VAL A 374 -7.31 19.63 -1.85
C VAL A 374 -7.17 19.85 -3.35
N PRO A 375 -7.46 18.86 -4.21
CA PRO A 375 -7.36 19.03 -5.65
C PRO A 375 -8.21 20.21 -6.15
N GLY A 376 -7.67 20.97 -7.10
CA GLY A 376 -8.47 21.93 -7.87
C GLY A 376 -9.60 21.22 -8.64
N LYS A 377 -10.71 21.91 -8.84
CA LYS A 377 -11.86 21.40 -9.61
C LYS A 377 -11.51 21.09 -11.06
#